data_AF-A0A6C0BZZ6-F1
#
_entry.id   AF-A0A6C0BZZ6-F1
#
_cell.length_a   1.000
_cell.length_b   1.000
_cell.length_c   1.000
_cell.angle_alpha   90.00
_cell.angle_beta   90.00
_cell.angle_gamma   90.00
#
_symmetry.space_group_name_H-M   'P 1'
#
loop_
_entity.id
_entity.type
_entity.pdbx_description
1 polymer ?
#
loop_
_entity_poly.entity_id
_entity_poly.type
_entity_poly.pdbx_seq_one_letter_code
_entity_poly.pdbx_strand_id
1 'polypeptide(L)' 'MSHSCRFKKSTSSMRWKWKKKRVRRLQRKRRKMRARAK' A
#
# COMPACT_ATOMS: atom_id res chain seq x y z
N MET A 1 -1.42 2.02 14.27
CA MET A 1 -1.86 2.30 12.88
C MET A 1 -3.19 3.04 12.91
N SER A 2 -3.18 4.32 13.28
CA SER A 2 -4.41 5.09 13.45
C SER A 2 -4.68 5.88 12.17
N HIS A 3 -5.74 5.59 11.41
CA HIS A 3 -6.35 6.53 10.47
C HIS A 3 -7.84 6.25 10.35
N SER A 4 -8.59 7.24 10.82
CA SER A 4 -10.04 7.40 10.95
C SER A 4 -10.79 7.38 9.62
N CYS A 5 -10.89 6.20 9.02
CA CYS A 5 -11.68 5.89 7.81
C CYS A 5 -10.91 6.07 6.49
N ARG A 6 -10.12 5.04 6.13
CA ARG A 6 -9.29 4.94 4.90
C ARG A 6 -10.07 5.06 3.59
N PHE A 7 -11.39 5.03 3.65
CA PHE A 7 -12.30 5.07 2.49
C PHE A 7 -12.89 6.46 2.26
N LYS A 8 -12.81 7.36 3.25
CA LYS A 8 -13.36 8.71 3.16
C LYS A 8 -12.57 9.50 2.10
N LYS A 9 -13.26 9.94 1.05
CA LYS A 9 -12.70 10.72 -0.07
C LYS A 9 -13.01 12.21 0.08
N SER A 10 -13.03 12.74 1.31
CA SER A 10 -13.21 14.18 1.56
C SER A 10 -12.07 15.01 1.01
N THR A 11 -10.88 14.43 0.90
CA THR A 11 -9.80 14.91 0.05
C THR A 11 -9.80 14.12 -1.26
N SER A 12 -9.56 14.79 -2.40
CA SER A 12 -9.46 14.21 -3.77
C SER A 12 -8.29 13.24 -3.92
N SER A 13 -8.24 12.24 -3.06
CA SER A 13 -7.19 11.26 -2.94
C SER A 13 -7.48 10.04 -3.82
N MET A 14 -6.41 9.38 -4.25
CA MET A 14 -6.50 8.15 -5.03
C MET A 14 -7.29 7.09 -4.28
N ARG A 15 -8.26 6.46 -4.96
CA ARG A 15 -9.14 5.45 -4.38
C ARG A 15 -8.32 4.41 -3.62
N TRP A 16 -8.71 4.20 -2.36
CA TRP A 16 -8.02 3.33 -1.41
C TRP A 16 -7.69 1.93 -1.97
N LYS A 17 -8.59 1.32 -2.74
CA LYS A 17 -8.38 0.01 -3.41
C LYS A 17 -7.12 0.00 -4.27
N TRP A 18 -6.90 1.04 -5.07
CA TRP A 18 -5.74 1.15 -5.97
C TRP A 18 -4.46 1.44 -5.18
N LYS A 19 -4.53 2.29 -4.15
CA LYS A 19 -3.42 2.52 -3.20
C LYS A 19 -3.01 1.21 -2.52
N LYS A 20 -3.97 0.42 -2.03
CA LYS A 20 -3.73 -0.89 -1.40
C LYS A 20 -3.10 -1.89 -2.38
N LYS A 21 -3.57 -1.95 -3.64
CA LYS A 21 -2.99 -2.80 -4.69
C LYS A 21 -1.53 -2.40 -5.00
N ARG A 22 -1.25 -1.10 -5.10
CA ARG A 22 0.10 -0.56 -5.35
C ARG A 22 1.06 -0.92 -4.22
N VAL A 23 0.68 -0.68 -2.97
CA VAL A 23 1.53 -0.99 -1.80
C VAL A 23 1.81 -2.50 -1.69
N ARG A 24 0.82 -3.37 -1.95
CA ARG A 24 1.02 -4.83 -1.93
C ARG A 24 2.03 -5.30 -2.98
N ARG A 25 2.01 -4.73 -4.20
CA ARG A 25 3.00 -5.04 -5.25
C ARG A 25 4.41 -4.63 -4.83
N LEU A 26 4.56 -3.45 -4.25
CA LEU A 26 5.85 -2.95 -3.75
C LEU A 26 6.41 -3.83 -2.62
N GLN A 27 5.57 -4.21 -1.65
CA GLN A 27 5.96 -5.11 -0.56
C GLN A 27 6.41 -6.48 -1.07
N ARG A 28 5.72 -7.06 -2.06
CA ARG A 28 6.15 -8.33 -2.68
C ARG A 28 7.53 -8.22 -3.34
N LYS A 29 7.80 -7.15 -4.09
CA LYS A 29 9.13 -6.90 -4.69
C LYS A 29 10.21 -6.79 -3.60
N ARG A 30 9.97 -5.97 -2.58
CA ARG A 30 10.92 -5.80 -1.45
C ARG A 30 11.19 -7.11 -0.72
N ARG A 31 10.16 -7.97 -0.54
CA ARG A 31 10.32 -9.29 0.08
C ARG A 31 11.23 -10.21 -0.73
N LYS A 32 11.02 -10.27 -2.06
CA LYS A 32 11.88 -11.06 -2.96
C LYS A 32 13.33 -10.57 -2.94
N MET A 33 13.54 -9.25 -3.00
CA MET A 33 14.89 -8.67 -2.92
C MET A 33 15.57 -9.01 -1.58
N ARG A 34 14.86 -8.87 -0.45
CA ARG A 34 15.40 -9.23 0.87
C ARG A 34 15.73 -10.71 1.01
N ALA A 35 14.95 -11.59 0.38
CA ALA A 35 15.22 -13.03 0.38
C ALA A 35 16.43 -13.41 -0.49
N ARG A 36 16.85 -12.56 -1.45
CA ARG A 36 18.07 -12.75 -2.24
C ARG A 36 19.31 -12.17 -1.57
N ALA A 37 19.12 -11.15 -0.74
CA ALA A 37 20.19 -10.49 0.00
C ALA A 37 20.51 -11.18 1.34
N LYS A 38 19.66 -12.13 1.75
CA LYS A 38 19.94 -13.11 2.79
C LYS A 38 20.45 -14.37 2.11
#